data_AF-A0A3N5XF43-F1
#
_entry.id   AF-A0A3N5XF43-F1
#
_cell.length_a   1.000
_cell.length_b   1.000
_cell.length_c   1.000
_cell.angle_alpha   90.00
_cell.angle_beta   90.00
_cell.angle_gamma   90.00
#
_symmetry.space_group_name_H-M   'P 1'
#
loop_
_entity.id
_entity.type
_entity.pdbx_description
1 polymer ?
#
loop_
_entity_poly.entity_id
_entity_poly.type
_entity_poly.pdbx_seq_one_letter_code
_entity_poly.pdbx_strand_id
1 'polypeptide(L)'
;MRVPADGRARFAERIALLLVMVSLIPGLASGAITYPQIAVGGGCETVLTITNPADRDWIGRLHFLVGNDQDFPITLHANGEAIDAGAPWTVRAKSTVRYVITGDQQLRNGYLKIERTSGPEEWELATSLFYRLRDTSGKTTDLVGTYAATASKRAVFPIDRSPTSDTGIALLPSAGAFDPITFSLIGTDGATIQEVERIPTGHEAIMAGQLFSKLPTTFLGSVIVSSAQPIHLLVLRLEISGASIQLTGTAPLPISPPIKTSARALSFRVVDAEYSKTLDRIIAVAADPHRLHIYDPLSGSSEHIGLVAMPRSVSVSPDGEHAVVGHNSWLSYINLVTRKAEKIIPITVNPNQLILADNGFVYLLQPYLLTCVRISTGEEVTWNRDGGFGALHPSGRALYLSGSQVIRVEIINGLPGESQWSFSEEGYRAEGQIWGSEDGERLFSETGAVLRSSEIRSLDMRASGTLGVRVTHLAHSLQTGQVAIIPDSPETYYDLAGDTQLELFQYDGLQPSRTVYLPSFPSDEGIASHGRFVFFNRDGTRLFVIVQADPKAGLIKDYGVFVLEAEELQ
;
A
#
# COMPACT_ATOMS: atom_id res chain seq x y z
N MET A 1 1.65 -42.31 26.62
CA MET A 1 3.03 -41.77 26.73
C MET A 1 2.91 -40.37 27.36
N ARG A 2 3.35 -40.17 28.61
CA ARG A 2 3.22 -38.88 29.32
C ARG A 2 4.34 -37.94 28.84
N VAL A 3 3.97 -36.82 28.22
CA VAL A 3 4.90 -35.75 27.86
C VAL A 3 5.32 -35.00 29.14
N PRO A 4 6.61 -34.68 29.34
CA PRO A 4 7.08 -33.95 30.53
C PRO A 4 6.47 -32.55 30.62
N ALA A 5 6.26 -32.05 31.84
CA ALA A 5 5.63 -30.76 32.12
C ALA A 5 6.35 -29.56 31.44
N ASP A 6 7.68 -29.62 31.30
CA ASP A 6 8.48 -28.58 30.64
C ASP A 6 8.27 -28.49 29.12
N GLY A 7 7.77 -29.55 28.49
CA GLY A 7 7.44 -29.55 27.07
C GLY A 7 6.20 -28.71 26.74
N ARG A 8 5.29 -28.52 27.71
CA ARG A 8 4.05 -27.75 27.51
C ARG A 8 4.27 -26.25 27.49
N ALA A 9 5.22 -25.74 28.28
CA ALA A 9 5.54 -24.30 28.33
C ALA A 9 6.19 -23.81 27.02
N ARG A 10 7.18 -24.55 26.50
CA ARG A 10 7.85 -24.20 25.23
C ARG A 10 6.97 -24.43 24.00
N PHE A 11 6.04 -25.39 24.06
CA PHE A 11 5.03 -25.60 23.02
C PHE A 11 3.97 -24.49 23.05
N ALA A 12 3.58 -24.00 24.22
CA ALA A 12 2.68 -22.85 24.37
C ALA A 12 3.31 -21.53 23.89
N GLU A 13 4.59 -21.28 24.16
CA GLU A 13 5.31 -20.09 23.62
C GLU A 13 5.42 -20.13 22.09
N ARG A 14 5.70 -21.30 21.50
CA ARG A 14 5.74 -21.45 20.03
C ARG A 14 4.36 -21.38 19.37
N ILE A 15 3.31 -21.83 20.05
CA ILE A 15 1.92 -21.66 19.60
C ILE A 15 1.45 -20.20 19.77
N ALA A 16 1.88 -19.49 20.80
CA ALA A 16 1.59 -18.06 20.95
C ALA A 16 2.20 -17.24 19.81
N LEU A 17 3.42 -17.59 19.37
CA LEU A 17 4.06 -16.96 18.20
C LEU A 17 3.37 -17.33 16.87
N LEU A 18 2.83 -18.55 16.75
CA LEU A 18 2.10 -18.99 15.55
C LEU A 18 0.65 -18.45 15.50
N LEU A 19 0.00 -18.21 16.66
CA LEU A 19 -1.34 -17.63 16.77
C LEU A 19 -1.35 -16.12 16.48
N VAL A 20 -0.25 -15.40 16.74
CA VAL A 20 -0.12 -13.98 16.42
C VAL A 20 -0.01 -13.74 14.90
N MET A 21 0.43 -14.74 14.13
CA MET A 21 0.54 -14.65 12.65
C MET A 21 -0.79 -14.90 11.91
N VAL A 22 -1.87 -15.31 12.59
CA VAL A 22 -3.12 -15.75 11.93
C VAL A 22 -4.21 -14.66 11.83
N SER A 23 -4.04 -13.45 12.38
CA SER A 23 -5.17 -12.49 12.38
C SER A 23 -4.82 -11.01 12.51
N LEU A 24 -3.85 -10.52 11.73
CA LEU A 24 -3.66 -9.08 11.53
C LEU A 24 -3.47 -8.77 10.05
N ILE A 25 -4.56 -8.84 9.29
CA ILE A 25 -4.70 -8.06 8.05
C ILE A 25 -5.71 -6.96 8.36
N PRO A 26 -5.32 -5.86 9.04
CA PRO A 26 -6.21 -4.73 9.21
C PRO A 26 -6.16 -3.88 7.94
N GLY A 27 -7.33 -3.53 7.43
CA GLY A 27 -7.50 -2.49 6.44
C GLY A 27 -8.03 -3.02 5.13
N LEU A 28 -9.36 -2.98 4.98
CA LEU A 28 -10.04 -2.51 3.78
C LEU A 28 -11.36 -1.89 4.19
N ALA A 29 -11.60 -0.67 3.71
CA ALA A 29 -12.86 0.05 3.67
C ALA A 29 -13.60 0.26 5.01
N SER A 30 -14.23 1.42 5.17
CA SER A 30 -15.40 1.56 6.06
C SER A 30 -16.45 0.55 5.61
N GLY A 31 -16.54 -0.60 6.28
CA GLY A 31 -17.43 -1.67 5.87
C GLY A 31 -17.45 -2.84 6.85
N ALA A 32 -18.49 -3.66 6.76
CA ALA A 32 -18.68 -4.84 7.59
C ALA A 32 -17.53 -5.83 7.44
N ILE A 33 -17.05 -6.45 8.54
CA ILE A 33 -16.20 -7.64 8.41
C ILE A 33 -17.05 -8.75 7.80
N THR A 34 -16.64 -9.24 6.64
CA THR A 34 -17.43 -10.19 5.85
C THR A 34 -16.69 -11.52 5.76
N TYR A 35 -17.32 -12.58 6.27
CA TYR A 35 -16.89 -13.96 6.05
C TYR A 35 -17.75 -14.55 4.92
N PRO A 36 -17.20 -14.78 3.71
CA PRO A 36 -17.99 -15.17 2.54
C PRO A 36 -18.67 -16.52 2.67
N GLN A 37 -18.29 -17.32 3.66
CA GLN A 37 -18.83 -18.62 3.90
C GLN A 37 -19.02 -18.81 5.41
N ILE A 38 -20.15 -19.39 5.77
CA ILE A 38 -20.46 -20.04 7.05
C ILE A 38 -21.23 -21.32 6.76
N ALA A 39 -21.23 -22.27 7.69
CA ALA A 39 -22.02 -23.49 7.58
C ALA A 39 -22.56 -23.90 8.95
N VAL A 40 -23.83 -24.29 8.97
CA VAL A 40 -24.57 -24.66 10.18
C VAL A 40 -25.54 -25.80 9.87
N GLY A 41 -25.82 -26.61 10.88
CA GLY A 41 -26.73 -27.74 10.78
C GLY A 41 -26.12 -28.97 10.10
N GLY A 42 -26.85 -30.09 10.11
CA GLY A 42 -26.40 -31.34 9.48
C GLY A 42 -25.06 -31.87 10.04
N GLY A 43 -24.81 -31.65 11.33
CA GLY A 43 -23.53 -31.97 11.97
C GLY A 43 -22.46 -30.89 11.84
N CYS A 44 -22.72 -29.77 11.16
CA CYS A 44 -21.82 -28.63 11.08
C CYS A 44 -22.21 -27.54 12.09
N GLU A 45 -21.21 -26.93 12.74
CA GLU A 45 -21.37 -25.74 13.56
C GLU A 45 -20.32 -24.69 13.18
N THR A 46 -20.71 -23.42 13.24
CA THR A 46 -19.82 -22.28 13.02
C THR A 46 -19.32 -21.75 14.35
N VAL A 47 -18.06 -21.37 14.44
CA VAL A 47 -17.38 -20.95 15.67
C VAL A 47 -16.78 -19.59 15.44
N LEU A 48 -17.42 -18.56 15.98
CA LEU A 48 -16.99 -17.19 15.84
C LEU A 48 -16.29 -16.76 17.13
N THR A 49 -15.11 -16.19 17.02
CA THR A 49 -14.42 -15.52 18.13
C THR A 49 -14.21 -14.06 17.75
N ILE A 50 -14.57 -13.14 18.64
CA ILE A 50 -14.40 -11.70 18.46
C ILE A 50 -13.62 -11.17 19.64
N THR A 51 -12.51 -10.49 19.39
CA THR A 51 -11.72 -9.77 20.38
C THR A 51 -11.85 -8.27 20.12
N ASN A 52 -12.26 -7.53 21.14
CA ASN A 52 -12.29 -6.08 21.15
C ASN A 52 -11.08 -5.57 21.97
N PRO A 53 -9.99 -5.12 21.33
CA PRO A 53 -8.83 -4.58 22.01
C PRO A 53 -9.00 -3.12 22.42
N ALA A 54 -10.12 -2.47 22.09
CA ALA A 54 -10.36 -1.07 22.44
C ALA A 54 -10.76 -0.90 23.92
N ASP A 55 -10.68 0.34 24.40
CA ASP A 55 -11.10 0.75 25.75
C ASP A 55 -12.60 1.09 25.85
N ARG A 56 -13.37 0.76 24.82
CA ARG A 56 -14.81 0.99 24.72
C ARG A 56 -15.51 -0.25 24.21
N ASP A 57 -16.74 -0.47 24.65
CA ASP A 57 -17.57 -1.57 24.18
C ASP A 57 -17.84 -1.43 22.69
N TRP A 58 -17.79 -2.55 21.97
CA TRP A 58 -18.30 -2.65 20.62
C TRP A 58 -19.74 -3.12 20.68
N ILE A 59 -20.64 -2.36 20.04
CA ILE A 59 -22.04 -2.71 19.89
C ILE A 59 -22.33 -2.77 18.39
N GLY A 60 -22.81 -3.91 17.93
CA GLY A 60 -23.07 -4.10 16.51
C GLY A 60 -24.02 -5.25 16.23
N ARG A 61 -24.06 -5.71 14.99
CA ARG A 61 -24.94 -6.76 14.51
C ARG A 61 -24.12 -7.86 13.86
N LEU A 62 -24.56 -9.09 14.10
CA LEU A 62 -24.05 -10.28 13.42
C LEU A 62 -25.14 -10.74 12.44
N HIS A 63 -24.91 -10.50 11.16
CA HIS A 63 -25.83 -10.86 10.09
C HIS A 63 -25.44 -12.21 9.51
N PHE A 64 -26.19 -13.25 9.87
CA PHE A 64 -26.08 -14.57 9.28
C PHE A 64 -27.05 -14.64 8.09
N LEU A 65 -26.50 -14.71 6.88
CA LEU A 65 -27.26 -14.47 5.64
C LEU A 65 -27.05 -15.60 4.62
N VAL A 66 -28.02 -15.77 3.72
CA VAL A 66 -28.00 -16.69 2.58
C VAL A 66 -28.41 -15.96 1.30
N GLY A 67 -27.99 -16.47 0.14
CA GLY A 67 -28.36 -15.89 -1.15
C GLY A 67 -28.04 -14.40 -1.22
N ASN A 68 -29.02 -13.58 -1.59
CA ASN A 68 -28.87 -12.14 -1.74
C ASN A 68 -29.36 -11.37 -0.49
N ASP A 69 -28.55 -11.37 0.57
CA ASP A 69 -28.86 -10.69 1.84
C ASP A 69 -30.17 -11.14 2.50
N GLN A 70 -30.54 -12.41 2.32
CA GLN A 70 -31.69 -13.00 3.01
C GLN A 70 -31.24 -13.60 4.35
N ASP A 71 -32.04 -13.45 5.40
CA ASP A 71 -31.78 -14.13 6.67
C ASP A 71 -31.80 -15.66 6.49
N PHE A 72 -31.07 -16.37 7.34
CA PHE A 72 -31.15 -17.83 7.37
C PHE A 72 -32.62 -18.28 7.56
N PRO A 73 -33.09 -19.28 6.80
CA PRO A 73 -34.49 -19.72 6.83
C PRO A 73 -34.82 -20.59 8.06
N ILE A 74 -34.00 -20.51 9.12
CA ILE A 74 -34.11 -21.28 10.35
C ILE A 74 -33.73 -20.40 11.55
N THR A 75 -34.24 -20.76 12.73
CA THR A 75 -33.73 -20.20 13.98
C THR A 75 -32.32 -20.73 14.22
N LEU A 76 -31.36 -19.81 14.25
CA LEU A 76 -30.00 -20.12 14.66
C LEU A 76 -29.90 -20.09 16.17
N HIS A 77 -28.93 -20.82 16.71
CA HIS A 77 -28.61 -20.77 18.13
C HIS A 77 -27.15 -20.39 18.34
N ALA A 78 -26.87 -19.48 19.26
CA ALA A 78 -25.52 -19.19 19.73
C ALA A 78 -25.34 -19.75 21.13
N ASN A 79 -24.36 -20.66 21.30
CA ASN A 79 -24.11 -21.33 22.58
C ASN A 79 -25.35 -22.04 23.15
N GLY A 80 -26.26 -22.51 22.28
CA GLY A 80 -27.51 -23.19 22.64
C GLY A 80 -28.73 -22.27 22.78
N GLU A 81 -28.54 -20.96 22.87
CA GLU A 81 -29.64 -20.00 22.96
C GLU A 81 -30.07 -19.52 21.58
N ALA A 82 -31.38 -19.47 21.32
CA ALA A 82 -31.89 -18.95 20.05
C ALA A 82 -31.48 -17.49 19.86
N ILE A 83 -31.05 -17.13 18.65
CA ILE A 83 -30.67 -15.75 18.31
C ILE A 83 -31.63 -15.16 17.30
N ASP A 84 -32.00 -13.90 17.53
CA ASP A 84 -32.83 -13.13 16.60
C ASP A 84 -31.95 -12.48 15.53
N ALA A 85 -32.36 -12.58 14.27
CA ALA A 85 -31.72 -11.90 13.17
C ALA A 85 -31.74 -10.37 13.41
N GLY A 86 -30.56 -9.75 13.46
CA GLY A 86 -30.43 -8.31 13.64
C GLY A 86 -30.46 -7.81 15.10
N ALA A 87 -30.53 -8.69 16.11
CA ALA A 87 -30.35 -8.28 17.50
C ALA A 87 -28.96 -7.63 17.71
N PRO A 88 -28.84 -6.60 18.55
CA PRO A 88 -27.56 -6.00 18.86
C PRO A 88 -26.73 -6.94 19.74
N TRP A 89 -25.45 -7.06 19.39
CA TRP A 89 -24.42 -7.81 20.11
C TRP A 89 -23.47 -6.84 20.77
N THR A 90 -23.01 -7.19 21.98
CA THR A 90 -22.01 -6.39 22.70
C THR A 90 -20.75 -7.21 22.93
N VAL A 91 -19.61 -6.67 22.53
CA VAL A 91 -18.28 -7.18 22.90
C VAL A 91 -17.61 -6.12 23.77
N ARG A 92 -17.44 -6.44 25.06
CA ARG A 92 -16.94 -5.49 26.04
C ARG A 92 -15.53 -5.00 25.68
N ALA A 93 -15.18 -3.81 26.13
CA ALA A 93 -13.82 -3.29 26.07
C ALA A 93 -12.81 -4.31 26.60
N LYS A 94 -11.65 -4.43 25.94
CA LYS A 94 -10.55 -5.34 26.29
C LYS A 94 -10.99 -6.80 26.54
N SER A 95 -11.98 -7.28 25.80
CA SER A 95 -12.54 -8.62 26.01
C SER A 95 -12.57 -9.46 24.74
N THR A 96 -12.63 -10.77 24.93
CA THR A 96 -12.83 -11.76 23.87
C THR A 96 -14.07 -12.56 24.16
N VAL A 97 -14.93 -12.70 23.16
CA VAL A 97 -16.14 -13.53 23.21
C VAL A 97 -16.06 -14.64 22.18
N ARG A 98 -16.67 -15.78 22.49
CA ARG A 98 -16.77 -16.94 21.60
C ARG A 98 -18.22 -17.39 21.48
N TYR A 99 -18.66 -17.56 20.24
CA TYR A 99 -19.99 -18.06 19.90
C TYR A 99 -19.88 -19.34 19.11
N VAL A 100 -20.62 -20.37 19.54
CA VAL A 100 -20.84 -21.59 18.78
C VAL A 100 -22.23 -21.50 18.16
N ILE A 101 -22.26 -21.26 16.86
CA ILE A 101 -23.48 -21.08 16.07
C ILE A 101 -23.91 -22.43 15.50
N THR A 102 -25.12 -22.85 15.84
CA THR A 102 -25.72 -24.13 15.42
C THR A 102 -27.05 -23.91 14.70
N GLY A 103 -27.43 -24.88 13.86
CA GLY A 103 -28.69 -24.90 13.11
C GLY A 103 -29.47 -26.20 13.32
N ASP A 104 -30.36 -26.51 12.38
CA ASP A 104 -31.20 -27.72 12.39
C ASP A 104 -30.44 -28.96 11.88
N GLN A 105 -31.16 -30.06 11.61
CA GLN A 105 -30.56 -31.30 11.10
C GLN A 105 -30.13 -31.20 9.62
N GLN A 106 -30.47 -30.12 8.92
CA GLN A 106 -30.12 -29.94 7.52
C GLN A 106 -28.87 -29.07 7.42
N LEU A 107 -27.87 -29.51 6.65
CA LEU A 107 -26.71 -28.67 6.37
C LEU A 107 -27.15 -27.47 5.53
N ARG A 108 -26.77 -26.27 5.98
CA ARG A 108 -27.01 -25.01 5.28
C ARG A 108 -25.73 -24.20 5.24
N ASN A 109 -25.47 -23.59 4.10
CA ASN A 109 -24.39 -22.64 3.89
C ASN A 109 -24.95 -21.22 3.69
N GLY A 110 -24.11 -20.25 4.02
CA GLY A 110 -24.39 -18.83 3.87
C GLY A 110 -23.13 -18.04 4.11
N TYR A 111 -23.26 -16.80 4.57
CA TYR A 111 -22.15 -15.92 4.93
C TYR A 111 -22.47 -15.16 6.23
N LEU A 112 -21.45 -14.51 6.79
CA LEU A 112 -21.58 -13.66 7.97
C LEU A 112 -21.07 -12.25 7.65
N LYS A 113 -21.85 -11.23 7.99
CA LYS A 113 -21.38 -9.83 8.09
C LYS A 113 -21.40 -9.39 9.56
N ILE A 114 -20.34 -8.71 9.99
CA ILE A 114 -20.21 -8.11 11.32
C ILE A 114 -20.21 -6.60 11.11
N GLU A 115 -21.28 -5.94 11.56
CA GLU A 115 -21.52 -4.52 11.33
C GLU A 115 -21.60 -3.77 12.65
N ARG A 116 -20.93 -2.63 12.74
CA ARG A 116 -20.96 -1.77 13.91
C ARG A 116 -22.23 -0.94 13.94
N THR A 117 -22.79 -0.82 15.14
CA THR A 117 -23.80 0.19 15.47
C THR A 117 -23.18 1.35 16.26
N SER A 118 -22.31 1.05 17.22
CA SER A 118 -21.53 2.06 17.96
C SER A 118 -20.26 1.44 18.60
N GLY A 119 -19.29 2.28 18.98
CA GLY A 119 -18.05 1.83 19.61
C GLY A 119 -16.85 1.89 18.66
N PRO A 120 -15.84 1.02 18.84
CA PRO A 120 -14.69 0.94 17.95
C PRO A 120 -15.12 0.53 16.54
N GLU A 121 -14.42 0.99 15.52
CA GLU A 121 -14.62 0.60 14.12
C GLU A 121 -14.42 -0.91 13.96
N GLU A 122 -15.01 -1.51 12.93
CA GLU A 122 -14.93 -2.94 12.69
C GLU A 122 -13.48 -3.41 12.49
N TRP A 123 -12.65 -2.62 11.82
CA TRP A 123 -11.23 -2.92 11.63
C TRP A 123 -10.41 -2.87 12.93
N GLU A 124 -10.94 -2.28 14.02
CA GLU A 124 -10.33 -2.34 15.35
C GLU A 124 -10.59 -3.69 16.04
N LEU A 125 -11.50 -4.54 15.52
CA LEU A 125 -11.77 -5.87 16.06
C LEU A 125 -10.82 -6.91 15.48
N ALA A 126 -10.43 -7.89 16.31
CA ALA A 126 -9.79 -9.10 15.84
C ALA A 126 -10.80 -10.26 15.84
N THR A 127 -11.10 -10.81 14.65
CA THR A 127 -12.09 -11.88 14.49
C THR A 127 -11.47 -13.15 13.91
N SER A 128 -11.98 -14.30 14.33
CA SER A 128 -11.70 -15.59 13.69
C SER A 128 -12.96 -16.42 13.58
N LEU A 129 -13.08 -17.18 12.49
CA LEU A 129 -14.21 -18.05 12.26
C LEU A 129 -13.74 -19.43 11.83
N PHE A 130 -14.33 -20.46 12.43
CA PHE A 130 -14.07 -21.86 12.08
C PHE A 130 -15.37 -22.63 11.89
N TYR A 131 -15.35 -23.65 11.05
CA TYR A 131 -16.40 -24.66 10.99
C TYR A 131 -15.93 -25.90 11.72
N ARG A 132 -16.77 -26.45 12.59
CA ARG A 132 -16.54 -27.78 13.16
C ARG A 132 -17.51 -28.74 12.51
N LEU A 133 -16.95 -29.78 11.89
CA LEU A 133 -17.74 -30.93 11.45
C LEU A 133 -17.83 -31.94 12.58
N ARG A 134 -19.03 -32.43 12.86
CA ARG A 134 -19.28 -33.48 13.85
C ARG A 134 -19.83 -34.72 13.15
N ASP A 135 -19.41 -35.87 13.63
CA ASP A 135 -20.06 -37.13 13.27
C ASP A 135 -21.41 -37.30 13.99
N THR A 136 -22.09 -38.40 13.69
CA THR A 136 -23.40 -38.74 14.30
C THR A 136 -23.31 -39.02 15.80
N SER A 137 -22.12 -39.22 16.37
CA SER A 137 -21.89 -39.32 17.81
C SER A 137 -21.66 -37.96 18.48
N GLY A 138 -21.62 -36.87 17.69
CA GLY A 138 -21.33 -35.52 18.14
C GLY A 138 -19.84 -35.22 18.32
N LYS A 139 -18.94 -36.14 17.93
CA LYS A 139 -17.49 -35.92 18.02
C LYS A 139 -17.03 -35.07 16.84
N THR A 140 -16.17 -34.07 17.11
CA THR A 140 -15.54 -33.27 16.05
C THR A 140 -14.62 -34.16 15.21
N THR A 141 -14.90 -34.24 13.92
CA THR A 141 -14.12 -34.97 12.93
C THR A 141 -13.17 -34.05 12.15
N ASP A 142 -13.55 -32.77 11.97
CA ASP A 142 -12.73 -31.79 11.27
C ASP A 142 -12.95 -30.36 11.83
N LEU A 143 -11.96 -29.50 11.64
CA LEU A 143 -11.97 -28.09 11.99
C LEU A 143 -11.34 -27.28 10.85
N VAL A 144 -12.13 -26.36 10.29
CA VAL A 144 -11.73 -25.61 9.11
C VAL A 144 -11.73 -24.13 9.44
N GLY A 145 -10.60 -23.46 9.26
CA GLY A 145 -10.52 -22.01 9.36
C GLY A 145 -11.12 -21.34 8.13
N THR A 146 -11.78 -20.20 8.33
CA THR A 146 -12.08 -19.25 7.27
C THR A 146 -11.51 -17.88 7.61
N TYR A 147 -11.49 -17.02 6.62
CA TYR A 147 -10.89 -15.70 6.68
C TYR A 147 -11.97 -14.67 6.39
N ALA A 148 -11.89 -13.54 7.10
CA ALA A 148 -12.59 -12.35 6.67
C ALA A 148 -12.05 -12.00 5.27
N ALA A 149 -12.96 -11.85 4.32
CA ALA A 149 -12.58 -11.55 2.96
C ALA A 149 -12.59 -10.05 2.72
N THR A 150 -11.61 -9.67 1.93
CA THR A 150 -11.52 -8.39 1.26
C THR A 150 -12.41 -8.39 0.02
N ALA A 151 -13.22 -7.35 -0.17
CA ALA A 151 -13.88 -7.13 -1.45
C ALA A 151 -12.83 -6.80 -2.53
N SER A 152 -12.85 -7.50 -3.66
CA SER A 152 -11.92 -7.27 -4.79
C SER A 152 -12.65 -7.41 -6.12
N LYS A 153 -12.24 -6.66 -7.14
CA LYS A 153 -12.81 -6.81 -8.51
C LYS A 153 -12.14 -7.93 -9.29
N ARG A 154 -10.90 -8.28 -8.95
CA ARG A 154 -10.15 -9.35 -9.58
C ARG A 154 -9.29 -10.07 -8.55
N ALA A 155 -9.19 -11.38 -8.69
CA ALA A 155 -8.38 -12.21 -7.80
C ALA A 155 -7.88 -13.46 -8.52
N VAL A 156 -6.79 -14.06 -8.04
CA VAL A 156 -6.26 -15.35 -8.50
C VAL A 156 -6.14 -16.33 -7.35
N PHE A 157 -6.40 -17.60 -7.62
CA PHE A 157 -6.13 -18.68 -6.70
C PHE A 157 -5.73 -19.97 -7.42
N PRO A 158 -4.94 -20.84 -6.78
CA PRO A 158 -4.58 -22.12 -7.37
C PRO A 158 -5.77 -23.07 -7.39
N ILE A 159 -5.84 -23.94 -8.40
CA ILE A 159 -6.70 -25.12 -8.42
C ILE A 159 -5.84 -26.37 -8.30
N ASP A 160 -6.25 -27.24 -7.39
CA ASP A 160 -5.85 -28.64 -7.31
C ASP A 160 -7.12 -29.50 -7.38
N ARG A 161 -7.18 -30.35 -8.40
CA ARG A 161 -8.25 -31.34 -8.58
C ARG A 161 -7.64 -32.71 -8.83
N SER A 162 -8.20 -33.71 -8.16
CA SER A 162 -7.87 -35.12 -8.32
C SER A 162 -9.11 -35.98 -7.97
N PRO A 163 -9.04 -37.32 -8.07
CA PRO A 163 -10.12 -38.18 -7.58
C PRO A 163 -10.45 -38.02 -6.10
N THR A 164 -9.52 -37.48 -5.31
CA THR A 164 -9.64 -37.31 -3.86
C THR A 164 -9.54 -35.86 -3.41
N SER A 165 -9.42 -34.90 -4.32
CA SER A 165 -9.36 -33.47 -3.99
C SER A 165 -10.12 -32.63 -5.00
N ASP A 166 -10.75 -31.56 -4.55
CA ASP A 166 -11.29 -30.52 -5.44
C ASP A 166 -11.12 -29.15 -4.80
N THR A 167 -10.89 -28.15 -5.64
CA THR A 167 -10.83 -26.75 -5.23
C THR A 167 -12.14 -26.09 -5.62
N GLY A 168 -12.75 -25.33 -4.74
CA GLY A 168 -13.94 -24.54 -4.98
C GLY A 168 -13.77 -23.11 -4.50
N ILE A 169 -14.84 -22.36 -4.63
CA ILE A 169 -14.92 -20.96 -4.24
C ILE A 169 -16.26 -20.71 -3.55
N ALA A 170 -16.25 -19.96 -2.46
CA ALA A 170 -17.41 -19.24 -1.97
C ALA A 170 -17.32 -17.79 -2.44
N LEU A 171 -18.38 -17.35 -3.11
CA LEU A 171 -18.51 -16.08 -3.79
C LEU A 171 -19.66 -15.31 -3.15
N LEU A 172 -19.40 -14.05 -2.80
CA LEU A 172 -20.42 -13.12 -2.33
C LEU A 172 -20.23 -11.77 -3.04
N PRO A 173 -21.14 -11.37 -3.94
CA PRO A 173 -21.09 -10.04 -4.55
C PRO A 173 -21.35 -8.94 -3.51
N SER A 174 -20.70 -7.78 -3.66
CA SER A 174 -21.06 -6.60 -2.88
C SER A 174 -22.43 -6.08 -3.37
N ALA A 175 -23.31 -5.67 -2.44
CA ALA A 175 -24.74 -5.42 -2.65
C ALA A 175 -25.11 -4.73 -3.98
N GLY A 176 -26.19 -5.17 -4.63
CA GLY A 176 -26.75 -4.51 -5.82
C GLY A 176 -27.17 -5.46 -6.94
N ALA A 177 -27.33 -4.91 -8.14
CA ALA A 177 -27.53 -5.69 -9.37
C ALA A 177 -26.26 -6.48 -9.68
N PHE A 178 -26.41 -7.75 -10.04
CA PHE A 178 -25.28 -8.64 -10.31
C PHE A 178 -24.80 -8.44 -11.75
N ASP A 179 -23.64 -7.83 -11.90
CA ASP A 179 -22.89 -7.88 -13.15
C ASP A 179 -22.31 -9.29 -13.35
N PRO A 180 -22.17 -9.76 -14.60
CA PRO A 180 -21.51 -11.02 -14.86
C PRO A 180 -20.08 -11.06 -14.32
N ILE A 181 -19.71 -12.22 -13.79
CA ILE A 181 -18.38 -12.52 -13.27
C ILE A 181 -17.72 -13.51 -14.22
N THR A 182 -16.53 -13.16 -14.69
CA THR A 182 -15.72 -14.02 -15.55
C THR A 182 -14.73 -14.82 -14.72
N PHE A 183 -14.69 -16.13 -14.94
CA PHE A 183 -13.73 -17.06 -14.37
C PHE A 183 -12.88 -17.63 -15.50
N SER A 184 -11.58 -17.37 -15.49
CA SER A 184 -10.63 -17.87 -16.49
C SER A 184 -9.76 -18.95 -15.89
N LEU A 185 -9.87 -20.18 -16.38
CA LEU A 185 -9.06 -21.33 -16.00
C LEU A 185 -7.72 -21.28 -16.72
N ILE A 186 -6.63 -21.23 -15.96
CA ILE A 186 -5.26 -21.08 -16.46
C ILE A 186 -4.47 -22.35 -16.17
N GLY A 187 -3.79 -22.89 -17.18
CA GLY A 187 -2.87 -24.03 -17.05
C GLY A 187 -1.57 -23.66 -16.34
N THR A 188 -0.77 -24.67 -15.98
CA THR A 188 0.56 -24.47 -15.39
C THR A 188 1.56 -23.78 -16.34
N ASP A 189 1.27 -23.77 -17.64
CA ASP A 189 2.02 -23.08 -18.69
C ASP A 189 1.56 -21.63 -18.90
N GLY A 190 0.56 -21.16 -18.14
CA GLY A 190 -0.03 -19.83 -18.28
C GLY A 190 -1.09 -19.71 -19.38
N ALA A 191 -1.37 -20.77 -20.14
CA ALA A 191 -2.39 -20.73 -21.18
C ALA A 191 -3.81 -20.71 -20.59
N THR A 192 -4.69 -19.89 -21.16
CA THR A 192 -6.11 -19.93 -20.81
C THR A 192 -6.78 -21.14 -21.46
N ILE A 193 -7.32 -22.04 -20.65
CA ILE A 193 -7.95 -23.30 -21.07
C ILE A 193 -9.44 -23.12 -21.33
N GLN A 194 -10.11 -22.39 -20.43
CA GLN A 194 -11.54 -22.14 -20.49
C GLN A 194 -11.88 -20.83 -19.78
N GLU A 195 -12.82 -20.09 -20.34
CA GLU A 195 -13.47 -18.98 -19.65
C GLU A 195 -14.95 -19.29 -19.44
N VAL A 196 -15.47 -18.92 -18.28
CA VAL A 196 -16.88 -19.09 -17.90
C VAL A 196 -17.39 -17.77 -17.34
N GLU A 197 -18.48 -17.29 -17.89
CA GLU A 197 -19.19 -16.13 -17.36
C GLU A 197 -20.39 -16.61 -16.54
N ARG A 198 -20.59 -16.01 -15.36
CA ARG A 198 -21.67 -16.36 -14.45
C ARG A 198 -22.26 -15.11 -13.83
N ILE A 199 -23.59 -15.02 -13.85
CA ILE A 199 -24.33 -13.97 -13.14
C ILE A 199 -24.73 -14.58 -11.79
N PRO A 200 -24.11 -14.18 -10.67
CA PRO A 200 -24.48 -14.71 -9.37
C PRO A 200 -25.90 -14.26 -9.01
N THR A 201 -26.58 -15.07 -8.21
CA THR A 201 -27.89 -14.72 -7.64
C THR A 201 -27.81 -14.31 -6.17
N GLY A 202 -26.59 -14.20 -5.65
CA GLY A 202 -26.26 -13.93 -4.25
C GLY A 202 -25.00 -14.69 -3.85
N HIS A 203 -24.93 -15.09 -2.58
CA HIS A 203 -23.92 -16.00 -2.07
C HIS A 203 -24.00 -17.38 -2.75
N GLU A 204 -22.89 -17.84 -3.31
CA GLU A 204 -22.76 -19.15 -3.97
C GLU A 204 -21.45 -19.84 -3.56
N ALA A 205 -21.53 -21.14 -3.24
CA ALA A 205 -20.36 -21.98 -3.02
C ALA A 205 -20.30 -23.05 -4.12
N ILE A 206 -19.23 -23.06 -4.91
CA ILE A 206 -19.16 -23.83 -6.17
C ILE A 206 -17.78 -24.51 -6.26
N MET A 207 -17.74 -25.80 -6.55
CA MET A 207 -16.49 -26.51 -6.82
C MET A 207 -16.02 -26.25 -8.26
N ALA A 208 -14.71 -26.26 -8.50
CA ALA A 208 -14.14 -26.01 -9.81
C ALA A 208 -14.64 -27.02 -10.86
N GLY A 209 -14.83 -28.28 -10.46
CA GLY A 209 -15.45 -29.29 -11.33
C GLY A 209 -16.89 -29.00 -11.75
N GLN A 210 -17.60 -28.13 -11.02
CA GLN A 210 -18.95 -27.65 -11.36
C GLN A 210 -18.89 -26.36 -12.18
N LEU A 211 -17.86 -25.54 -11.95
CA LEU A 211 -17.66 -24.26 -12.64
C LEU A 211 -17.16 -24.46 -14.07
N PHE A 212 -16.23 -25.37 -14.29
CA PHE A 212 -15.55 -25.56 -15.57
C PHE A 212 -15.86 -26.93 -16.19
N SER A 213 -16.65 -26.92 -17.26
CA SER A 213 -17.02 -28.15 -17.98
C SER A 213 -15.86 -28.84 -18.70
N LYS A 214 -14.76 -28.12 -19.01
CA LYS A 214 -13.56 -28.68 -19.64
C LYS A 214 -12.47 -29.08 -18.64
N LEU A 215 -12.71 -28.93 -17.34
CA LEU A 215 -11.71 -29.23 -16.32
C LEU A 215 -11.49 -30.75 -16.22
N PRO A 216 -10.27 -31.25 -16.47
CA PRO A 216 -9.97 -32.68 -16.33
C PRO A 216 -10.20 -33.19 -14.89
N THR A 217 -10.31 -34.50 -14.73
CA THR A 217 -10.46 -35.15 -13.40
C THR A 217 -9.21 -35.00 -12.52
N THR A 218 -8.04 -34.84 -13.15
CA THR A 218 -6.80 -34.47 -12.49
C THR A 218 -6.27 -33.20 -13.13
N PHE A 219 -6.15 -32.13 -12.36
CA PHE A 219 -5.73 -30.82 -12.87
C PHE A 219 -4.99 -30.03 -11.81
N LEU A 220 -3.91 -29.36 -12.22
CA LEU A 220 -3.19 -28.36 -11.44
C LEU A 220 -3.11 -27.08 -12.28
N GLY A 221 -3.39 -25.93 -11.68
CA GLY A 221 -3.36 -24.65 -12.39
C GLY A 221 -3.87 -23.53 -11.50
N SER A 222 -4.51 -22.52 -12.10
CA SER A 222 -5.11 -21.41 -11.36
C SER A 222 -6.40 -20.92 -12.01
N VAL A 223 -7.16 -20.12 -11.26
CA VAL A 223 -8.30 -19.36 -11.77
C VAL A 223 -8.07 -17.90 -11.54
N ILE A 224 -8.30 -17.10 -12.57
CA ILE A 224 -8.45 -15.66 -12.48
C ILE A 224 -9.94 -15.34 -12.45
N VAL A 225 -10.40 -14.65 -11.42
CA VAL A 225 -11.75 -14.11 -11.31
C VAL A 225 -11.71 -12.64 -11.68
N SER A 226 -12.68 -12.18 -12.48
CA SER A 226 -12.86 -10.76 -12.81
C SER A 226 -14.34 -10.37 -12.73
N SER A 227 -14.63 -9.23 -12.11
CA SER A 227 -15.97 -8.65 -11.98
C SER A 227 -15.90 -7.13 -12.14
N ALA A 228 -16.98 -6.53 -12.64
CA ALA A 228 -17.14 -5.08 -12.69
C ALA A 228 -17.33 -4.48 -11.27
N GLN A 229 -17.95 -5.24 -10.37
CA GLN A 229 -18.19 -4.85 -8.98
C GLN A 229 -17.25 -5.58 -8.02
N PRO A 230 -16.94 -5.00 -6.85
CA PRO A 230 -16.20 -5.72 -5.82
C PRO A 230 -16.95 -6.97 -5.35
N ILE A 231 -16.24 -8.09 -5.21
CA ILE A 231 -16.75 -9.37 -4.73
C ILE A 231 -15.90 -9.87 -3.57
N HIS A 232 -16.53 -10.52 -2.60
CA HIS A 232 -15.85 -11.20 -1.51
C HIS A 232 -15.68 -12.67 -1.87
N LEU A 233 -14.46 -13.18 -1.70
CA LEU A 233 -14.10 -14.52 -2.13
C LEU A 233 -13.41 -15.29 -1.02
N LEU A 234 -13.74 -16.58 -0.91
CA LEU A 234 -13.00 -17.54 -0.11
C LEU A 234 -12.74 -18.77 -0.98
N VAL A 235 -11.48 -19.17 -1.10
CA VAL A 235 -11.09 -20.40 -1.79
C VAL A 235 -11.30 -21.55 -0.81
N LEU A 236 -11.95 -22.61 -1.29
CA LEU A 236 -12.25 -23.81 -0.53
C LEU A 236 -11.45 -24.96 -1.15
N ARG A 237 -10.76 -25.75 -0.34
CA ARG A 237 -10.10 -26.99 -0.78
C ARG A 237 -10.69 -28.16 -0.02
N LEU A 238 -11.29 -29.09 -0.76
CA LEU A 238 -11.85 -30.32 -0.25
C LEU A 238 -10.86 -31.45 -0.51
N GLU A 239 -10.56 -32.24 0.52
CA GLU A 239 -9.81 -33.49 0.40
C GLU A 239 -10.61 -34.63 1.04
N ILE A 240 -10.61 -35.78 0.36
CA ILE A 240 -11.34 -36.98 0.76
C ILE A 240 -10.33 -38.11 0.93
N SER A 241 -10.25 -38.66 2.14
CA SER A 241 -9.39 -39.80 2.48
C SER A 241 -10.21 -40.89 3.17
N GLY A 242 -10.70 -41.83 2.37
CA GLY A 242 -11.64 -42.86 2.83
C GLY A 242 -12.98 -42.25 3.25
N ALA A 243 -13.34 -42.41 4.53
CA ALA A 243 -14.54 -41.80 5.13
C ALA A 243 -14.27 -40.41 5.72
N SER A 244 -13.01 -39.96 5.72
CA SER A 244 -12.59 -38.68 6.26
C SER A 244 -12.69 -37.61 5.19
N ILE A 245 -13.23 -36.46 5.56
CA ILE A 245 -13.22 -35.24 4.76
C ILE A 245 -12.35 -34.23 5.50
N GLN A 246 -11.47 -33.56 4.78
CA GLN A 246 -10.76 -32.37 5.24
C GLN A 246 -11.17 -31.21 4.33
N LEU A 247 -11.59 -30.10 4.93
CA LEU A 247 -11.85 -28.88 4.19
C LEU A 247 -10.86 -27.78 4.66
N THR A 248 -10.35 -26.97 3.74
CA THR A 248 -9.44 -25.85 4.05
C THR A 248 -9.95 -24.61 3.35
N GLY A 249 -9.99 -23.48 4.06
CA GLY A 249 -10.23 -22.16 3.46
C GLY A 249 -8.90 -21.46 3.19
N THR A 250 -8.79 -20.68 2.12
CA THR A 250 -7.71 -19.68 1.94
C THR A 250 -8.25 -18.42 1.28
N ALA A 251 -7.65 -17.27 1.57
CA ALA A 251 -7.94 -16.05 0.84
C ALA A 251 -7.32 -16.14 -0.57
N PRO A 252 -8.03 -15.76 -1.64
CA PRO A 252 -7.41 -15.60 -2.94
C PRO A 252 -6.49 -14.37 -2.94
N LEU A 253 -5.55 -14.32 -3.86
CA LEU A 253 -4.67 -13.17 -4.04
C LEU A 253 -5.39 -12.11 -4.90
N PRO A 254 -5.68 -10.90 -4.40
CA PRO A 254 -6.23 -9.84 -5.23
C PRO A 254 -5.28 -9.51 -6.37
N ILE A 255 -5.81 -9.33 -7.58
CA ILE A 255 -5.02 -8.88 -8.73
C ILE A 255 -5.45 -7.45 -9.06
N SER A 256 -4.53 -6.49 -8.97
CA SER A 256 -4.78 -5.17 -9.55
C SER A 256 -5.07 -5.35 -11.06
N PRO A 257 -6.10 -4.73 -11.64
CA PRO A 257 -6.25 -4.70 -13.10
C PRO A 257 -4.91 -4.29 -13.73
N PRO A 258 -4.48 -4.93 -14.84
CA PRO A 258 -3.34 -4.40 -15.57
C PRO A 258 -3.70 -2.95 -15.91
N ILE A 259 -2.87 -2.03 -15.44
CA ILE A 259 -3.04 -0.62 -15.74
C ILE A 259 -2.99 -0.52 -17.26
N LYS A 260 -4.12 -0.15 -17.86
CA LYS A 260 -4.25 -0.08 -19.33
C LYS A 260 -3.56 1.15 -19.92
N THR A 261 -3.10 2.07 -19.09
CA THR A 261 -2.41 3.29 -19.49
C THR A 261 -0.91 3.01 -19.59
N SER A 262 -0.36 3.06 -20.80
CA SER A 262 1.08 3.12 -20.99
C SER A 262 1.62 4.46 -20.51
N ALA A 263 2.89 4.49 -20.10
CA ALA A 263 3.55 5.74 -19.78
C ALA A 263 3.56 6.67 -21.00
N ARG A 264 3.26 7.94 -20.82
CA ARG A 264 3.38 8.94 -21.88
C ARG A 264 4.83 9.36 -22.03
N ALA A 265 5.44 9.06 -23.17
CA ALA A 265 6.82 9.44 -23.45
C ALA A 265 7.03 10.97 -23.33
N LEU A 266 8.12 11.35 -22.66
CA LEU A 266 8.61 12.72 -22.57
C LEU A 266 9.52 13.03 -23.77
N SER A 267 9.53 14.29 -24.20
CA SER A 267 10.39 14.75 -25.29
C SER A 267 11.80 15.12 -24.84
N PHE A 268 12.13 14.92 -23.57
CA PHE A 268 13.38 15.30 -22.91
C PHE A 268 13.75 14.26 -21.86
N ARG A 269 15.03 14.21 -21.48
CA ARG A 269 15.52 13.35 -20.40
C ARG A 269 15.53 14.14 -19.09
N VAL A 270 14.93 13.56 -18.05
CA VAL A 270 14.83 14.20 -16.74
C VAL A 270 16.16 14.01 -16.01
N VAL A 271 16.73 15.11 -15.50
CA VAL A 271 17.89 15.10 -14.59
C VAL A 271 17.41 15.09 -13.15
N ASP A 272 16.45 15.94 -12.82
CA ASP A 272 15.83 16.07 -11.51
C ASP A 272 14.41 16.62 -11.66
N ALA A 273 13.54 16.36 -10.70
CA ALA A 273 12.16 16.80 -10.73
C ALA A 273 11.56 16.99 -9.33
N GLU A 274 10.73 18.03 -9.20
CA GLU A 274 9.88 18.28 -8.05
C GLU A 274 8.44 18.59 -8.51
N TYR A 275 7.51 18.67 -7.56
CA TYR A 275 6.11 18.95 -7.84
C TYR A 275 5.66 20.29 -7.25
N SER A 276 5.08 21.15 -8.07
CA SER A 276 4.36 22.34 -7.59
C SER A 276 2.90 21.99 -7.38
N LYS A 277 2.48 21.85 -6.11
CA LYS A 277 1.06 21.67 -5.75
C LYS A 277 0.20 22.89 -6.07
N THR A 278 0.77 24.10 -6.00
CA THR A 278 0.06 25.34 -6.31
C THR A 278 -0.32 25.40 -7.79
N LEU A 279 0.57 24.98 -8.68
CA LEU A 279 0.32 24.93 -10.12
C LEU A 279 -0.28 23.60 -10.58
N ASP A 280 -0.22 22.56 -9.74
CA ASP A 280 -0.53 21.17 -10.09
C ASP A 280 0.33 20.71 -11.29
N ARG A 281 1.64 20.94 -11.22
CA ARG A 281 2.60 20.70 -12.31
C ARG A 281 3.87 20.00 -11.82
N ILE A 282 4.40 19.12 -12.67
CA ILE A 282 5.76 18.59 -12.52
C ILE A 282 6.74 19.65 -12.99
N ILE A 283 7.70 20.01 -12.15
CA ILE A 283 8.81 20.91 -12.45
C ILE A 283 10.05 20.06 -12.63
N ALA A 284 10.48 19.87 -13.88
CA ALA A 284 11.59 18.98 -14.21
C ALA A 284 12.72 19.74 -14.92
N VAL A 285 13.97 19.34 -14.71
CA VAL A 285 15.11 19.90 -15.44
C VAL A 285 15.73 18.89 -16.39
N ALA A 286 16.19 19.37 -17.54
CA ALA A 286 16.79 18.57 -18.60
C ALA A 286 18.14 19.14 -19.02
N ALA A 287 19.10 18.26 -19.32
CA ALA A 287 20.45 18.64 -19.74
C ALA A 287 20.62 18.79 -21.26
N ASP A 288 19.68 18.32 -22.08
CA ASP A 288 19.80 18.45 -23.54
C ASP A 288 18.45 18.73 -24.20
N PRO A 289 18.16 19.99 -24.59
CA PRO A 289 18.91 21.20 -24.23
C PRO A 289 18.70 21.59 -22.75
N HIS A 290 19.61 22.40 -22.19
CA HIS A 290 19.51 22.92 -20.81
C HIS A 290 18.21 23.70 -20.58
N ARG A 291 17.22 23.07 -19.94
CA ARG A 291 15.88 23.64 -19.74
C ARG A 291 15.28 23.24 -18.41
N LEU A 292 14.50 24.15 -17.82
CA LEU A 292 13.48 23.82 -16.85
C LEU A 292 12.16 23.65 -17.59
N HIS A 293 11.45 22.56 -17.33
CA HIS A 293 10.16 22.20 -17.88
C HIS A 293 9.08 22.37 -16.82
N ILE A 294 7.99 23.05 -17.19
CA ILE A 294 6.74 23.09 -16.43
C ILE A 294 5.79 22.16 -17.18
N TYR A 295 5.62 20.95 -16.65
CA TYR A 295 4.93 19.85 -17.30
C TYR A 295 3.58 19.58 -16.65
N ASP A 296 2.53 19.57 -17.47
CA ASP A 296 1.19 19.18 -17.07
C ASP A 296 1.03 17.66 -17.27
N PRO A 297 0.98 16.83 -16.23
CA PRO A 297 0.93 15.38 -16.41
C PRO A 297 -0.36 14.86 -17.06
N LEU A 298 -1.44 15.64 -17.08
CA LEU A 298 -2.74 15.22 -17.60
C LEU A 298 -2.82 15.49 -19.11
N SER A 299 -2.53 16.73 -19.50
CA SER A 299 -2.50 17.09 -20.93
C SER A 299 -1.18 16.71 -21.60
N GLY A 300 -0.16 16.40 -20.80
CA GLY A 300 1.26 16.25 -21.13
C GLY A 300 1.84 17.37 -21.99
N SER A 301 1.21 18.54 -21.93
CA SER A 301 1.79 19.76 -22.44
C SER A 301 3.00 20.14 -21.59
N SER A 302 4.02 20.70 -22.24
CA SER A 302 5.23 21.14 -21.57
C SER A 302 5.60 22.51 -22.09
N GLU A 303 5.74 23.44 -21.16
CA GLU A 303 6.41 24.70 -21.41
C GLU A 303 7.81 24.64 -20.81
N HIS A 304 8.71 25.49 -21.29
CA HIS A 304 10.08 25.46 -20.83
C HIS A 304 10.71 26.84 -20.73
N ILE A 305 11.69 26.93 -19.84
CA ILE A 305 12.55 28.08 -19.61
C ILE A 305 13.97 27.65 -19.93
N GLY A 306 14.64 28.40 -20.81
CA GLY A 306 16.04 28.15 -21.12
C GLY A 306 16.94 28.42 -19.91
N LEU A 307 17.88 27.51 -19.66
CA LEU A 307 18.83 27.62 -18.56
C LEU A 307 20.20 28.07 -19.05
N VAL A 308 20.94 28.77 -18.19
CA VAL A 308 22.26 29.32 -18.53
C VAL A 308 23.37 28.27 -18.62
N ALA A 309 23.18 27.12 -17.97
CA ALA A 309 24.14 26.03 -17.89
C ALA A 309 23.41 24.69 -17.69
N MET A 310 24.18 23.60 -17.68
CA MET A 310 23.66 22.26 -17.44
C MET A 310 23.09 22.16 -16.03
N PRO A 311 21.78 21.85 -15.88
CA PRO A 311 21.17 21.68 -14.57
C PRO A 311 21.68 20.41 -13.90
N ARG A 312 21.74 20.45 -12.57
CA ARG A 312 22.06 19.31 -11.70
C ARG A 312 20.92 18.93 -10.77
N SER A 313 20.16 19.93 -10.34
CA SER A 313 19.07 19.76 -9.39
C SER A 313 18.07 20.90 -9.49
N VAL A 314 16.85 20.65 -9.03
CA VAL A 314 15.76 21.63 -8.95
C VAL A 314 15.10 21.55 -7.58
N SER A 315 14.69 22.69 -7.02
CA SER A 315 13.82 22.73 -5.85
C SER A 315 12.76 23.79 -6.04
N VAL A 316 11.53 23.43 -5.71
CA VAL A 316 10.34 24.27 -5.72
C VAL A 316 10.14 24.85 -4.31
N SER A 317 9.79 26.13 -4.24
CA SER A 317 9.50 26.78 -2.96
C SER A 317 8.25 26.18 -2.31
N PRO A 318 8.10 26.25 -0.97
CA PRO A 318 6.89 25.80 -0.29
C PRO A 318 5.59 26.46 -0.81
N ASP A 319 5.65 27.72 -1.28
CA ASP A 319 4.52 28.38 -1.93
C ASP A 319 4.15 27.78 -3.32
N GLY A 320 5.02 26.96 -3.90
CA GLY A 320 4.85 26.33 -5.22
C GLY A 320 4.97 27.27 -6.41
N GLU A 321 5.30 28.54 -6.22
CA GLU A 321 5.31 29.57 -7.27
C GLU A 321 6.71 29.88 -7.81
N HIS A 322 7.76 29.47 -7.10
CA HIS A 322 9.14 29.65 -7.51
C HIS A 322 9.89 28.32 -7.57
N ALA A 323 10.95 28.31 -8.35
CA ALA A 323 11.93 27.24 -8.35
C ALA A 323 13.34 27.83 -8.36
N VAL A 324 14.29 27.08 -7.81
CA VAL A 324 15.71 27.31 -8.04
C VAL A 324 16.30 26.10 -8.77
N VAL A 325 17.14 26.37 -9.76
CA VAL A 325 17.90 25.35 -10.47
C VAL A 325 19.38 25.54 -10.17
N GLY A 326 20.01 24.45 -9.74
CA GLY A 326 21.43 24.38 -9.46
C GLY A 326 22.22 23.98 -10.70
N HIS A 327 23.31 24.69 -10.94
CA HIS A 327 24.26 24.45 -12.02
C HIS A 327 25.67 24.27 -11.44
N ASN A 328 26.65 24.01 -12.31
CA ASN A 328 28.05 24.22 -11.93
C ASN A 328 28.30 25.73 -11.76
N SER A 329 28.63 26.18 -10.55
CA SER A 329 28.93 27.58 -10.18
C SER A 329 27.81 28.62 -10.34
N TRP A 330 26.56 28.22 -10.61
CA TRP A 330 25.43 29.16 -10.74
C TRP A 330 24.14 28.61 -10.13
N LEU A 331 23.25 29.51 -9.71
CA LEU A 331 21.83 29.24 -9.46
C LEU A 331 20.98 30.04 -10.45
N SER A 332 19.90 29.44 -10.94
CA SER A 332 18.81 30.17 -11.62
C SER A 332 17.60 30.22 -10.71
N TYR A 333 17.20 31.41 -10.26
CA TYR A 333 15.96 31.63 -9.52
C TYR A 333 14.85 32.02 -10.49
N ILE A 334 13.77 31.25 -10.49
CA ILE A 334 12.76 31.21 -11.53
C ILE A 334 11.38 31.38 -10.90
N ASN A 335 10.58 32.25 -11.49
CA ASN A 335 9.17 32.38 -11.17
C ASN A 335 8.36 31.48 -12.13
N LEU A 336 7.68 30.50 -11.57
CA LEU A 336 6.94 29.47 -12.31
C LEU A 336 5.61 30.00 -12.85
N VAL A 337 5.02 31.01 -12.21
CA VAL A 337 3.76 31.65 -12.65
C VAL A 337 4.01 32.51 -13.89
N THR A 338 5.03 33.37 -13.84
CA THR A 338 5.39 34.26 -14.96
C THR A 338 6.27 33.59 -16.00
N ARG A 339 6.82 32.42 -15.67
CA ARG A 339 7.64 31.55 -16.52
C ARG A 339 8.94 32.22 -16.95
N LYS A 340 9.61 32.87 -16.01
CA LYS A 340 10.84 33.64 -16.26
C LYS A 340 11.90 33.36 -15.21
N ALA A 341 13.15 33.30 -15.65
CA ALA A 341 14.29 33.42 -14.76
C ALA A 341 14.38 34.87 -14.29
N GLU A 342 14.22 35.08 -12.98
CA GLU A 342 14.30 36.40 -12.37
C GLU A 342 15.73 36.78 -12.01
N LYS A 343 16.54 35.77 -11.60
CA LYS A 343 17.95 35.98 -11.24
C LYS A 343 18.83 34.82 -11.65
N ILE A 344 20.07 35.15 -11.97
CA ILE A 344 21.17 34.21 -12.14
C ILE A 344 22.24 34.60 -11.12
N ILE A 345 22.49 33.73 -10.15
CA ILE A 345 23.32 34.03 -8.98
C ILE A 345 24.60 33.18 -9.07
N PRO A 346 25.80 33.79 -9.13
CA PRO A 346 27.04 33.02 -9.07
C PRO A 346 27.17 32.37 -7.70
N ILE A 347 27.64 31.13 -7.66
CA ILE A 347 27.93 30.41 -6.41
C ILE A 347 29.34 29.83 -6.44
N THR A 348 29.98 29.77 -5.26
CA THR A 348 31.35 29.24 -5.12
C THR A 348 31.41 27.72 -5.01
N VAL A 349 30.26 27.08 -4.79
CA VAL A 349 30.14 25.64 -4.54
C VAL A 349 29.21 24.95 -5.53
N ASN A 350 29.38 23.63 -5.72
CA ASN A 350 28.47 22.81 -6.54
C ASN A 350 27.59 21.96 -5.62
N PRO A 351 26.27 22.22 -5.54
CA PRO A 351 25.37 21.47 -4.66
C PRO A 351 25.18 20.02 -5.14
N ASN A 352 25.06 19.09 -4.20
CA ASN A 352 24.49 17.77 -4.43
C ASN A 352 22.95 17.86 -4.50
N GLN A 353 22.38 18.51 -3.49
CA GLN A 353 20.96 18.84 -3.41
C GLN A 353 20.83 20.32 -3.06
N LEU A 354 19.70 20.91 -3.43
CA LEU A 354 19.36 22.28 -3.05
C LEU A 354 17.95 22.31 -2.49
N ILE A 355 17.69 23.24 -1.59
CA ILE A 355 16.40 23.44 -0.94
C ILE A 355 16.07 24.92 -1.03
N LEU A 356 14.97 25.24 -1.71
CA LEU A 356 14.44 26.59 -1.76
C LEU A 356 13.45 26.79 -0.61
N ALA A 357 13.61 27.88 0.15
CA ALA A 357 12.68 28.25 1.23
C ALA A 357 12.05 29.63 0.98
N ASP A 358 10.88 29.87 1.58
CA ASP A 358 10.15 31.15 1.45
C ASP A 358 10.75 32.30 2.28
N ASN A 359 11.86 32.05 2.98
CA ASN A 359 12.56 33.05 3.79
C ASN A 359 13.59 33.88 3.00
N GLY A 360 13.63 33.71 1.67
CA GLY A 360 14.54 34.44 0.77
C GLY A 360 15.93 33.82 0.64
N PHE A 361 16.11 32.56 1.06
CA PHE A 361 17.36 31.82 0.95
C PHE A 361 17.22 30.53 0.16
N VAL A 362 18.35 30.13 -0.44
CA VAL A 362 18.56 28.79 -0.98
C VAL A 362 19.61 28.11 -0.12
N TYR A 363 19.34 26.87 0.28
CA TYR A 363 20.28 26.04 1.00
C TYR A 363 20.92 25.04 0.04
N LEU A 364 22.25 25.08 -0.05
CA LEU A 364 23.06 24.21 -0.89
C LEU A 364 23.68 23.14 -0.01
N LEU A 365 23.33 21.89 -0.28
CA LEU A 365 23.78 20.73 0.49
C LEU A 365 24.93 20.04 -0.25
N GLN A 366 26.00 19.80 0.50
CA GLN A 366 27.19 19.10 0.02
C GLN A 366 27.68 18.18 1.14
N PRO A 367 28.53 17.18 0.82
CA PRO A 367 29.17 16.40 1.86
C PRO A 367 29.92 17.34 2.83
N TYR A 368 29.52 17.32 4.10
CA TYR A 368 30.10 18.09 5.21
C TYR A 368 29.91 19.62 5.19
N LEU A 369 29.19 20.18 4.21
CA LEU A 369 28.96 21.63 4.10
C LEU A 369 27.49 21.96 3.85
N LEU A 370 27.01 22.97 4.57
CA LEU A 370 25.75 23.67 4.31
C LEU A 370 26.08 25.11 3.90
N THR A 371 25.82 25.46 2.65
CA THR A 371 25.98 26.84 2.16
C THR A 371 24.62 27.49 1.98
N CYS A 372 24.43 28.66 2.61
CA CYS A 372 23.20 29.44 2.52
C CYS A 372 23.43 30.61 1.56
N VAL A 373 22.59 30.74 0.54
CA VAL A 373 22.67 31.83 -0.44
C VAL A 373 21.46 32.74 -0.26
N ARG A 374 21.71 34.02 0.03
CA ARG A 374 20.64 35.03 0.09
C ARG A 374 20.24 35.41 -1.34
N ILE A 375 19.00 35.15 -1.73
CA ILE A 375 18.51 35.37 -3.11
C ILE A 375 18.56 36.86 -3.50
N SER A 376 18.37 37.77 -2.54
CA SER A 376 18.35 39.21 -2.82
C SER A 376 19.70 39.76 -3.26
N THR A 377 20.79 39.31 -2.64
CA THR A 377 22.16 39.86 -2.80
C THR A 377 23.14 38.90 -3.46
N GLY A 378 22.86 37.59 -3.46
CA GLY A 378 23.83 36.55 -3.83
C GLY A 378 24.90 36.27 -2.78
N GLU A 379 24.74 36.78 -1.56
CA GLU A 379 25.69 36.56 -0.46
C GLU A 379 25.67 35.09 -0.01
N GLU A 380 26.86 34.49 0.11
CA GLU A 380 27.06 33.11 0.56
C GLU A 380 27.57 33.06 2.01
N VAL A 381 26.96 32.21 2.82
CA VAL A 381 27.45 31.87 4.17
C VAL A 381 27.54 30.35 4.29
N THR A 382 28.75 29.84 4.51
CA THR A 382 29.01 28.40 4.61
C THR A 382 29.23 27.95 6.04
N TRP A 383 28.64 26.81 6.38
CA TRP A 383 28.73 26.17 7.69
C TRP A 383 29.24 24.73 7.54
N ASN A 384 30.12 24.33 8.46
CA ASN A 384 30.53 22.92 8.59
C ASN A 384 29.38 22.13 9.24
N ARG A 385 28.64 21.39 8.43
CA ARG A 385 27.47 20.58 8.81
C ARG A 385 27.47 19.31 7.99
N ASP A 386 27.42 18.16 8.64
CA ASP A 386 27.26 16.88 7.94
C ASP A 386 25.84 16.77 7.38
N GLY A 387 25.70 16.50 6.08
CA GLY A 387 24.44 16.72 5.39
C GLY A 387 24.56 16.84 3.88
N GLY A 388 24.80 15.73 3.18
CA GLY A 388 24.78 15.71 1.70
C GLY A 388 23.38 15.82 1.12
N PHE A 389 22.37 15.50 1.93
CA PHE A 389 20.95 15.52 1.61
C PHE A 389 20.16 16.13 2.76
N GLY A 390 18.92 16.52 2.51
CA GLY A 390 18.07 17.11 3.53
C GLY A 390 16.64 17.39 3.09
N ALA A 391 15.85 17.83 4.07
CA ALA A 391 14.48 18.27 3.89
C ALA A 391 14.21 19.54 4.72
N LEU A 392 13.42 20.46 4.15
CA LEU A 392 12.87 21.60 4.87
C LEU A 392 11.65 21.14 5.67
N HIS A 393 11.60 21.45 6.97
CA HIS A 393 10.39 21.26 7.75
C HIS A 393 9.29 22.21 7.23
N PRO A 394 8.02 21.78 7.04
CA PRO A 394 6.96 22.61 6.46
C PRO A 394 6.73 23.96 7.16
N SER A 395 7.10 24.08 8.43
CA SER A 395 7.08 25.37 9.15
C SER A 395 8.05 26.43 8.60
N GLY A 396 9.01 26.05 7.76
CA GLY A 396 10.12 26.91 7.31
C GLY A 396 11.16 27.26 8.36
N ARG A 397 11.09 26.68 9.57
CA ARG A 397 11.94 27.02 10.72
C ARG A 397 13.09 26.05 10.99
N ALA A 398 13.15 24.93 10.30
CA ALA A 398 14.18 23.93 10.52
C ALA A 398 14.52 23.19 9.22
N LEU A 399 15.79 22.82 9.10
CA LEU A 399 16.29 21.84 8.13
C LEU A 399 16.60 20.55 8.87
N TYR A 400 16.22 19.43 8.27
CA TYR A 400 16.78 18.13 8.61
C TYR A 400 17.83 17.79 7.57
N LEU A 401 19.04 17.44 8.01
CA LEU A 401 20.14 17.07 7.14
C LEU A 401 20.54 15.62 7.41
N SER A 402 20.85 14.91 6.34
CA SER A 402 21.20 13.49 6.35
C SER A 402 22.64 13.29 5.88
N GLY A 403 23.42 12.60 6.72
CA GLY A 403 24.82 12.24 6.49
C GLY A 403 25.14 10.95 7.25
N SER A 404 26.14 10.98 8.13
CA SER A 404 26.42 9.88 9.06
C SER A 404 25.32 9.67 10.13
N GLN A 405 24.52 10.71 10.36
CA GLN A 405 23.36 10.75 11.24
C GLN A 405 22.39 11.81 10.70
N VAL A 406 21.14 11.79 11.16
CA VAL A 406 20.21 12.89 10.89
C VAL A 406 20.44 13.98 11.93
N ILE A 407 20.56 15.22 11.46
CA ILE A 407 20.71 16.41 12.30
C ILE A 407 19.59 17.40 12.02
N ARG A 408 19.03 17.99 13.07
CA ARG A 408 18.11 19.12 12.96
C ARG A 408 18.90 20.41 13.14
N VAL A 409 18.73 21.32 12.19
CA VAL A 409 19.32 22.67 12.19
C VAL A 409 18.18 23.68 12.22
N GLU A 410 18.14 24.50 13.26
CA GLU A 410 17.17 25.60 13.35
C GLU A 410 17.53 26.70 12.35
N ILE A 411 16.52 27.37 11.81
CA ILE A 411 16.67 28.48 10.89
C ILE A 411 16.29 29.77 11.62
N ILE A 412 17.25 30.68 11.76
CA ILE A 412 17.09 31.99 12.40
C ILE A 412 17.45 33.05 11.38
N ASN A 413 16.47 33.87 10.97
CA ASN A 413 16.64 34.90 9.94
C ASN A 413 17.24 34.36 8.62
N GLY A 414 16.90 33.11 8.29
CA GLY A 414 17.33 32.41 7.08
C GLY A 414 18.71 31.74 7.18
N LEU A 415 19.43 31.90 8.28
CA LEU A 415 20.71 31.23 8.54
C LEU A 415 20.58 30.12 9.59
N PRO A 416 21.47 29.10 9.57
CA PRO A 416 21.57 28.11 10.64
C PRO A 416 21.74 28.75 12.02
N GLY A 417 20.94 28.32 12.98
CA GLY A 417 21.12 28.64 14.40
C GLY A 417 22.32 27.91 15.00
N GLU A 418 22.76 28.36 16.17
CA GLU A 418 23.81 27.69 16.95
C GLU A 418 23.31 26.38 17.58
N SER A 419 22.00 26.31 17.88
CA SER A 419 21.32 25.11 18.34
C SER A 419 21.21 24.09 17.20
N GLN A 420 21.94 23.00 17.35
CA GLN A 420 21.70 21.76 16.61
C GLN A 420 21.62 20.60 17.58
N TRP A 421 20.87 19.58 17.21
CA TRP A 421 20.98 18.29 17.84
C TRP A 421 20.89 17.20 16.80
N SER A 422 21.54 16.08 17.11
CA SER A 422 21.50 14.87 16.34
C SER A 422 20.91 13.77 17.19
N PHE A 423 20.32 12.79 16.51
CA PHE A 423 19.91 11.55 17.15
C PHE A 423 20.35 10.38 16.29
N SER A 424 20.96 9.39 16.93
CA SER A 424 21.34 8.14 16.30
C SER A 424 20.81 7.00 17.18
N GLU A 425 20.01 6.13 16.60
CA GLU A 425 19.53 4.91 17.25
C GLU A 425 20.20 3.71 16.59
N GLU A 426 20.77 2.80 17.39
CA GLU A 426 21.41 1.61 16.86
C GLU A 426 20.41 0.80 16.02
N GLY A 427 20.77 0.48 14.77
CA GLY A 427 19.90 -0.23 13.84
C GLY A 427 19.00 0.64 12.96
N TYR A 428 18.90 1.95 13.23
CA TYR A 428 18.18 2.92 12.38
C TYR A 428 19.17 3.88 11.72
N ARG A 429 19.62 3.50 10.52
CA ARG A 429 20.46 4.36 9.68
C ARG A 429 19.58 5.13 8.73
N ALA A 430 19.39 6.42 8.94
CA ALA A 430 18.81 7.33 7.95
C ALA A 430 19.94 8.01 7.17
N GLU A 431 20.71 7.18 6.45
CA GLU A 431 21.73 7.62 5.51
C GLU A 431 21.08 7.90 4.14
N GLY A 432 21.67 8.80 3.35
CA GLY A 432 21.19 9.10 1.99
C GLY A 432 20.06 10.12 1.94
N GLN A 433 19.22 10.06 0.91
CA GLN A 433 18.11 10.98 0.73
C GLN A 433 17.10 10.88 1.89
N ILE A 434 16.53 12.03 2.29
CA ILE A 434 15.40 12.07 3.21
C ILE A 434 14.26 12.89 2.62
N TRP A 435 13.03 12.56 3.02
CA TRP A 435 11.80 13.23 2.62
C TRP A 435 10.98 13.57 3.87
N GLY A 436 10.41 14.77 3.92
CA GLY A 436 9.48 15.16 4.98
C GLY A 436 8.04 14.76 4.63
N SER A 437 7.25 14.40 5.64
CA SER A 437 5.80 14.36 5.49
C SER A 437 5.25 15.78 5.36
N GLU A 438 4.17 15.93 4.59
CA GLU A 438 3.51 17.23 4.36
C GLU A 438 3.03 17.94 5.64
N ASP A 439 2.67 17.18 6.68
CA ASP A 439 2.30 17.72 7.99
C ASP A 439 3.52 18.10 8.86
N GLY A 440 4.72 17.69 8.47
CA GLY A 440 5.95 17.90 9.21
C GLY A 440 6.14 16.98 10.40
N GLU A 441 5.31 15.96 10.60
CA GLU A 441 5.39 15.08 11.77
C GLU A 441 6.37 13.90 11.58
N ARG A 442 6.79 13.62 10.35
CA ARG A 442 7.67 12.49 10.02
C ARG A 442 8.73 12.84 8.99
N LEU A 443 9.82 12.09 9.05
CA LEU A 443 10.89 12.02 8.07
C LEU A 443 11.02 10.59 7.60
N PHE A 444 11.13 10.41 6.30
CA PHE A 444 11.39 9.12 5.67
C PHE A 444 12.80 9.14 5.09
N SER A 445 13.55 8.05 5.20
CA SER A 445 14.88 7.93 4.62
C SER A 445 14.93 6.94 3.46
N GLU A 446 15.98 7.07 2.64
CA GLU A 446 16.31 6.17 1.53
C GLU A 446 16.44 4.70 1.97
N THR A 447 16.85 4.48 3.21
CA THR A 447 16.94 3.14 3.82
C THR A 447 15.61 2.57 4.28
N GLY A 448 14.51 3.32 4.15
CA GLY A 448 13.17 2.93 4.61
C GLY A 448 12.87 3.22 6.07
N ALA A 449 13.78 3.87 6.82
CA ALA A 449 13.50 4.27 8.19
C ALA A 449 12.49 5.43 8.24
N VAL A 450 11.60 5.40 9.23
CA VAL A 450 10.65 6.49 9.48
C VAL A 450 10.92 7.08 10.85
N LEU A 451 11.32 8.35 10.88
CA LEU A 451 11.63 9.09 12.09
C LEU A 451 10.53 10.10 12.39
N ARG A 452 10.29 10.37 13.66
CA ARG A 452 9.44 11.48 14.10
C ARG A 452 10.15 12.81 13.86
N SER A 453 9.44 13.81 13.35
CA SER A 453 9.87 15.21 13.36
C SER A 453 9.10 15.94 14.46
N SER A 454 9.81 16.66 15.33
CA SER A 454 9.22 17.36 16.48
C SER A 454 10.00 18.58 16.91
N GLU A 455 9.30 19.60 17.39
CA GLU A 455 9.91 20.73 18.10
C GLU A 455 10.41 20.32 19.51
N ILE A 456 9.93 19.18 20.05
CA ILE A 456 10.36 18.67 21.35
C ILE A 456 11.61 17.79 21.13
N ARG A 457 12.77 18.33 21.48
CA ARG A 457 14.09 17.68 21.29
C ARG A 457 14.17 16.22 21.77
N SER A 458 13.49 15.84 22.85
CA SER A 458 13.52 14.45 23.34
C SER A 458 12.73 13.48 22.47
N LEU A 459 11.75 13.96 21.70
CA LEU A 459 10.89 13.19 20.80
C LEU A 459 11.31 13.29 19.33
N ASP A 460 12.09 14.31 18.97
CA ASP A 460 12.56 14.57 17.62
C ASP A 460 13.57 13.53 17.14
N MET A 461 13.48 13.19 15.85
CA MET A 461 14.27 12.18 15.13
C MET A 461 14.23 10.77 15.74
N ARG A 462 13.27 10.47 16.63
CA ARG A 462 13.08 9.12 17.19
C ARG A 462 12.50 8.19 16.15
N ALA A 463 12.94 6.93 16.14
CA ALA A 463 12.32 5.92 15.29
C ALA A 463 10.81 5.82 15.57
N SER A 464 10.02 5.87 14.51
CA SER A 464 8.55 5.81 14.52
C SER A 464 7.99 4.71 13.62
N GLY A 465 8.86 4.02 12.88
CA GLY A 465 8.54 2.82 12.11
C GLY A 465 9.54 2.59 10.97
N THR A 466 9.16 1.70 10.05
CA THR A 466 9.94 1.37 8.86
C THR A 466 9.01 1.01 7.70
N LEU A 467 9.40 1.36 6.48
CA LEU A 467 8.75 0.93 5.24
C LEU A 467 9.19 -0.49 4.83
N GLY A 468 10.20 -1.06 5.47
CA GLY A 468 10.68 -2.42 5.23
C GLY A 468 11.48 -2.61 3.94
N VAL A 469 11.61 -1.56 3.11
CA VAL A 469 12.35 -1.56 1.84
C VAL A 469 13.19 -0.29 1.71
N ARG A 470 14.25 -0.35 0.91
CA ARG A 470 14.97 0.85 0.46
C ARG A 470 14.10 1.61 -0.55
N VAL A 471 14.29 2.92 -0.62
CA VAL A 471 13.40 3.86 -1.31
C VAL A 471 14.20 4.68 -2.31
N THR A 472 13.81 4.63 -3.59
CA THR A 472 14.35 5.49 -4.64
C THR A 472 13.76 6.90 -4.55
N HIS A 473 12.44 6.99 -4.37
CA HIS A 473 11.72 8.25 -4.23
C HIS A 473 10.42 8.03 -3.45
N LEU A 474 9.96 9.06 -2.75
CA LEU A 474 8.77 9.04 -1.90
C LEU A 474 7.90 10.27 -2.12
N ALA A 475 6.59 10.07 -2.03
CA ALA A 475 5.63 11.16 -1.85
C ALA A 475 4.66 10.82 -0.71
N HIS A 476 4.24 11.84 0.02
CA HIS A 476 3.16 11.76 1.01
C HIS A 476 2.01 12.65 0.57
N SER A 477 0.77 12.22 0.79
CA SER A 477 -0.43 13.02 0.61
C SER A 477 -1.19 13.10 1.92
N LEU A 478 -1.24 14.30 2.51
CA LEU A 478 -2.03 14.53 3.71
C LEU A 478 -3.54 14.40 3.44
N GLN A 479 -3.97 14.67 2.20
CA GLN A 479 -5.38 14.59 1.79
C GLN A 479 -5.92 13.16 1.84
N THR A 480 -5.07 12.17 1.53
CA THR A 480 -5.46 10.76 1.48
C THR A 480 -4.86 9.92 2.60
N GLY A 481 -3.93 10.47 3.39
CA GLY A 481 -3.20 9.71 4.41
C GLY A 481 -2.38 8.58 3.80
N GLN A 482 -1.86 8.78 2.58
CA GLN A 482 -1.10 7.76 1.86
C GLN A 482 0.35 8.19 1.64
N VAL A 483 1.25 7.22 1.75
CA VAL A 483 2.66 7.33 1.35
C VAL A 483 2.86 6.44 0.13
N ALA A 484 3.36 7.01 -0.95
CA ALA A 484 3.74 6.27 -2.15
C ALA A 484 5.26 6.22 -2.24
N ILE A 485 5.82 5.03 -2.46
CA ILE A 485 7.25 4.86 -2.70
C ILE A 485 7.52 4.15 -4.02
N ILE A 486 8.66 4.48 -4.60
CA ILE A 486 9.34 3.63 -5.58
C ILE A 486 10.40 2.84 -4.79
N PRO A 487 10.25 1.51 -4.62
CA PRO A 487 11.29 0.71 -3.99
C PRO A 487 12.60 0.78 -4.78
N ASP A 488 13.71 0.71 -4.08
CA ASP A 488 15.04 0.57 -4.68
C ASP A 488 15.25 -0.88 -5.16
N SER A 489 16.02 -1.04 -6.25
CA SER A 489 16.43 -2.36 -6.74
C SER A 489 17.74 -2.73 -6.04
N PRO A 490 17.78 -3.72 -5.13
CA PRO A 490 19.02 -4.05 -4.45
C PRO A 490 20.09 -4.48 -5.46
N GLU A 491 21.24 -3.76 -5.50
CA GLU A 491 22.38 -4.04 -6.40
C GLU A 491 22.87 -5.50 -6.34
N THR A 492 22.58 -6.21 -5.25
CA THR A 492 23.05 -7.57 -4.98
C THR A 492 22.17 -8.67 -5.55
N TYR A 493 20.96 -8.37 -6.02
CA TYR A 493 20.06 -9.34 -6.67
C TYR A 493 19.64 -8.83 -8.04
N TYR A 494 20.32 -9.28 -9.09
CA TYR A 494 20.13 -8.88 -10.49
C TYR A 494 18.73 -9.18 -11.08
N ASP A 495 17.82 -9.80 -10.33
CA ASP A 495 16.54 -10.32 -10.84
C ASP A 495 15.28 -9.73 -10.20
N LEU A 496 15.39 -8.80 -9.24
CA LEU A 496 14.21 -8.13 -8.64
C LEU A 496 14.34 -6.61 -8.81
N ALA A 497 13.89 -6.11 -9.95
CA ALA A 497 13.81 -4.67 -10.21
C ALA A 497 12.69 -4.05 -9.35
N GLY A 498 12.98 -3.75 -8.08
CA GLY A 498 12.04 -3.15 -7.13
C GLY A 498 11.46 -1.82 -7.64
N ASP A 499 12.20 -1.13 -8.50
CA ASP A 499 11.79 0.11 -9.15
C ASP A 499 10.80 -0.08 -10.32
N THR A 500 10.39 -1.32 -10.64
CA THR A 500 9.33 -1.60 -11.63
C THR A 500 7.91 -1.60 -11.03
N GLN A 501 7.79 -1.24 -9.75
CA GLN A 501 6.53 -1.13 -9.04
C GLN A 501 6.52 0.09 -8.11
N LEU A 502 5.32 0.44 -7.66
CA LEU A 502 5.09 1.32 -6.53
C LEU A 502 4.59 0.50 -5.35
N GLU A 503 4.95 0.91 -4.16
CA GLU A 503 4.32 0.43 -2.94
C GLU A 503 3.63 1.62 -2.25
N LEU A 504 2.36 1.41 -1.91
CA LEU A 504 1.52 2.37 -1.23
C LEU A 504 1.36 1.92 0.21
N PHE A 505 1.59 2.83 1.15
CA PHE A 505 1.44 2.61 2.58
C PHE A 505 0.39 3.55 3.15
N GLN A 506 -0.33 3.07 4.16
CA GLN A 506 -1.10 3.96 5.02
C GLN A 506 -0.13 4.80 5.84
N TYR A 507 -0.34 6.12 5.85
CA TYR A 507 0.48 7.02 6.64
C TYR A 507 0.37 6.68 8.13
N ASP A 508 -0.86 6.44 8.61
CA ASP A 508 -1.09 5.95 9.95
C ASP A 508 -0.73 4.47 10.05
N GLY A 509 0.27 4.15 10.88
CA GLY A 509 0.70 2.78 11.13
C GLY A 509 1.66 2.17 10.09
N LEU A 510 1.90 2.81 8.95
CA LEU A 510 2.86 2.38 7.92
C LEU A 510 2.59 0.96 7.40
N GLN A 511 1.33 0.52 7.38
CA GLN A 511 1.00 -0.77 6.79
C GLN A 511 1.01 -0.67 5.26
N PRO A 512 1.58 -1.67 4.55
CA PRO A 512 1.46 -1.74 3.11
C PRO A 512 -0.03 -1.91 2.75
N SER A 513 -0.52 -1.01 1.90
CA SER A 513 -1.90 -1.01 1.43
C SER A 513 -2.02 -1.66 0.05
N ARG A 514 -1.04 -1.43 -0.84
CA ARG A 514 -1.11 -1.89 -2.22
C ARG A 514 0.26 -1.87 -2.90
N THR A 515 0.46 -2.81 -3.82
CA THR A 515 1.53 -2.78 -4.82
C THR A 515 0.95 -2.48 -6.19
N VAL A 516 1.56 -1.56 -6.92
CA VAL A 516 1.15 -1.18 -8.26
C VAL A 516 2.31 -1.37 -9.23
N TYR A 517 2.20 -2.34 -10.13
CA TYR A 517 3.21 -2.56 -11.17
C TYR A 517 3.18 -1.42 -12.19
N LEU A 518 4.35 -0.87 -12.50
CA LEU A 518 4.46 0.15 -13.52
C LEU A 518 4.19 -0.48 -14.90
N PRO A 519 3.46 0.21 -15.78
CA PRO A 519 3.20 -0.30 -17.12
C PRO A 519 4.52 -0.37 -17.92
N SER A 520 4.59 -1.28 -18.89
CA SER A 520 5.68 -1.26 -19.86
C SER A 520 5.77 0.11 -20.54
N PHE A 521 6.99 0.54 -20.81
CA PHE A 521 7.25 1.72 -21.60
C PHE A 521 6.67 1.52 -23.02
N PRO A 522 5.99 2.52 -23.61
CA PRO A 522 5.37 2.37 -24.93
C PRO A 522 6.40 2.06 -26.01
N SER A 523 6.45 0.80 -26.42
CA SER A 523 7.20 0.28 -27.57
C SER A 523 6.51 -0.97 -28.11
N ASP A 524 6.88 -1.38 -29.32
CA ASP A 524 6.32 -2.59 -29.96
C ASP A 524 6.70 -3.90 -29.21
N GLU A 525 7.70 -3.84 -28.31
CA GLU A 525 8.28 -5.01 -27.63
C GLU A 525 7.99 -5.08 -26.12
N GLY A 526 7.26 -4.12 -25.55
CA GLY A 526 6.90 -4.14 -24.13
C GLY A 526 8.10 -4.00 -23.19
N ILE A 527 8.86 -2.91 -23.32
CA ILE A 527 10.05 -2.63 -22.51
C ILE A 527 9.67 -2.37 -21.04
N ALA A 528 10.39 -2.94 -20.08
CA ALA A 528 10.18 -2.65 -18.67
C ALA A 528 10.41 -1.15 -18.36
N SER A 529 9.62 -0.60 -17.44
CA SER A 529 9.79 0.78 -16.97
C SER A 529 10.19 0.80 -15.50
N HIS A 530 11.08 1.75 -15.16
CA HIS A 530 11.67 1.93 -13.85
C HIS A 530 11.26 3.30 -13.30
N GLY A 531 10.64 3.34 -12.13
CA GLY A 531 10.29 4.57 -11.44
C GLY A 531 11.52 5.40 -11.08
N ARG A 532 11.43 6.71 -11.25
CA ARG A 532 12.48 7.67 -10.85
C ARG A 532 11.97 8.71 -9.87
N PHE A 533 10.77 9.22 -10.11
CA PHE A 533 10.12 10.21 -9.24
C PHE A 533 8.64 9.87 -9.10
N VAL A 534 8.08 10.10 -7.92
CA VAL A 534 6.66 9.90 -7.64
C VAL A 534 6.09 11.11 -6.93
N PHE A 535 4.91 11.56 -7.32
CA PHE A 535 4.25 12.76 -6.77
C PHE A 535 2.74 12.55 -6.66
N PHE A 536 2.15 12.98 -5.56
CA PHE A 536 0.69 13.17 -5.50
C PHE A 536 0.32 14.51 -6.13
N ASN A 537 -0.81 14.57 -6.83
CA ASN A 537 -1.39 15.84 -7.22
C ASN A 537 -1.84 16.65 -5.99
N ARG A 538 -2.24 17.90 -6.20
CA ARG A 538 -2.64 18.81 -5.12
C ARG A 538 -3.67 18.20 -4.16
N ASP A 539 -4.67 17.52 -4.71
CA ASP A 539 -5.82 17.00 -3.94
C ASP A 539 -5.63 15.54 -3.48
N GLY A 540 -4.48 14.91 -3.79
CA GLY A 540 -4.20 13.51 -3.46
C GLY A 540 -5.00 12.48 -4.27
N THR A 541 -5.82 12.92 -5.23
CA THR A 541 -6.66 12.06 -6.07
C THR A 541 -5.91 11.37 -7.21
N ARG A 542 -4.66 11.77 -7.48
CA ARG A 542 -3.83 11.20 -8.52
C ARG A 542 -2.40 11.04 -8.06
N LEU A 543 -1.75 10.02 -8.62
CA LEU A 543 -0.33 9.79 -8.45
C LEU A 543 0.36 9.88 -9.82
N PHE A 544 1.41 10.68 -9.90
CA PHE A 544 2.23 10.83 -11.09
C PHE A 544 3.58 10.17 -10.86
N VAL A 545 3.99 9.33 -11.80
CA VAL A 545 5.28 8.65 -11.75
C VAL A 545 6.08 9.02 -12.98
N ILE A 546 7.24 9.63 -12.79
CA ILE A 546 8.23 9.73 -13.87
C ILE A 546 8.94 8.38 -13.93
N VAL A 547 8.85 7.73 -15.09
CA VAL A 547 9.47 6.44 -15.35
C VAL A 547 10.56 6.58 -16.41
N GLN A 548 11.53 5.67 -16.36
CA GLN A 548 12.57 5.50 -17.35
C GLN A 548 12.50 4.09 -17.94
N ALA A 549 12.56 3.95 -19.26
CA ALA A 549 12.69 2.66 -19.93
C ALA A 549 13.99 1.95 -19.52
N ASP A 550 13.99 0.61 -19.49
CA ASP A 550 15.19 -0.18 -19.25
C ASP A 550 16.34 0.31 -20.17
N PRO A 551 17.49 0.75 -19.61
CA PRO A 551 18.62 1.25 -20.40
C PRO A 551 19.10 0.28 -21.48
N LYS A 552 18.91 -1.03 -21.32
CA LYS A 552 19.28 -2.07 -22.30
C LYS A 552 18.48 -1.96 -23.60
N ALA A 553 17.32 -1.30 -23.58
CA ALA A 553 16.52 -1.09 -24.77
C ALA A 553 17.11 -0.05 -25.74
N GLY A 554 18.10 0.74 -25.31
CA GLY A 554 18.80 1.69 -26.18
C GLY A 554 17.93 2.84 -26.72
N LEU A 555 16.82 3.16 -26.03
CA LEU A 555 15.95 4.28 -26.41
C LEU A 555 16.65 5.62 -26.18
N ILE A 556 16.55 6.51 -27.17
CA ILE A 556 17.04 7.90 -27.05
C ILE A 556 16.08 8.73 -26.18
N LYS A 557 14.77 8.49 -26.33
CA LYS A 557 13.70 9.06 -25.50
C LYS A 557 13.24 7.99 -24.54
N ASP A 558 13.97 7.86 -23.44
CA ASP A 558 13.82 6.81 -22.45
C ASP A 558 12.99 7.25 -21.23
N TYR A 559 12.45 8.47 -21.19
CA TYR A 559 11.62 8.95 -20.08
C TYR A 559 10.16 9.09 -20.45
N GLY A 560 9.28 8.87 -19.48
CA GLY A 560 7.84 9.01 -19.62
C GLY A 560 7.16 9.37 -18.29
N VAL A 561 5.90 9.77 -18.37
CA VAL A 561 5.05 10.00 -17.18
C VAL A 561 3.89 9.02 -17.21
N PHE A 562 3.75 8.30 -16.12
CA PHE A 562 2.61 7.44 -15.84
C PHE A 562 1.70 8.12 -14.82
N VAL A 563 0.38 7.99 -15.02
CA VAL A 563 -0.66 8.61 -14.19
C VAL A 563 -1.54 7.51 -13.64
N LEU A 564 -1.66 7.43 -12.32
CA LEU A 564 -2.64 6.60 -11.62
C LEU A 564 -3.77 7.48 -11.13
N GLU A 565 -5.00 7.05 -11.39
CA GLU A 565 -6.23 7.72 -10.92
C GLU A 565 -6.63 7.21 -9.52
N ALA A 566 -7.48 7.97 -8.81
CA ALA A 566 -7.93 7.64 -7.45
C ALA A 566 -8.51 6.21 -7.32
N GLU A 567 -9.25 5.75 -8.34
CA GLU A 567 -9.82 4.39 -8.38
C GLU A 567 -8.76 3.30 -8.44
N GLU A 568 -7.55 3.63 -8.88
CA GLU A 568 -6.38 2.74 -8.93
C GLU A 568 -5.49 2.90 -7.70
N LEU A 569 -5.79 3.85 -6.81
CA LEU A 569 -5.12 4.06 -5.52
C LEU A 569 -5.89 3.42 -4.35
N GLN A 570 -7.19 3.11 -4.54
CA GLN A 570 -8.07 2.39 -3.61
C GLN A 570 -8.13 0.91 -3.97
#